data_AF-A0A9D4CQW1-F1
#
_entry.id   AF-A0A9D4CQW1-F1
#
_cell.length_a   1.000
_cell.length_b   1.000
_cell.length_c   1.000
_cell.angle_alpha   90.00
_cell.angle_beta   90.00
_cell.angle_gamma   90.00
#
_symmetry.space_group_name_H-M   'P 1'
#
loop_
_entity.id
_entity.type
_entity.pdbx_description
1 polymer ?
#
loop_
_entity_poly.entity_id
_entity_poly.type
_entity_poly.pdbx_seq_one_letter_code
_entity_poly.pdbx_strand_id
1 'polypeptide(L)' 'MLRLRPFVIHFSKDSINNTFDESCSHSGVLIGQTVDDICTGKTNISDIPKITVVKLDGKWVTANNRLLWVFLQLEKLGK' A
#
# COMPACT_ATOMS: atom_id res chain seq x y z
N MET A 1 13.41 -10.41 7.47
CA MET A 1 12.39 -9.56 6.81
C MET A 1 12.23 -10.03 5.37
N LEU A 2 11.02 -10.39 4.97
CA LEU A 2 10.72 -10.84 3.61
C LEU A 2 10.60 -9.62 2.67
N ARG A 3 11.15 -9.70 1.45
CA ARG A 3 10.96 -8.70 0.39
C ARG A 3 10.16 -9.34 -0.74
N LEU A 4 8.98 -8.79 -1.01
CA LEU A 4 8.12 -9.19 -2.11
C LEU A 4 7.90 -7.99 -3.03
N ARG A 5 7.75 -8.25 -4.33
CA ARG A 5 7.25 -7.23 -5.24
C ARG A 5 5.76 -6.98 -4.97
N PRO A 6 5.30 -5.71 -4.95
CA PRO A 6 3.88 -5.41 -4.78
C PRO A 6 2.99 -6.20 -5.75
N PHE A 7 3.39 -6.32 -7.02
CA PHE A 7 2.66 -7.08 -8.05
C PHE A 7 2.35 -8.55 -7.70
N VAL A 8 3.13 -9.20 -6.82
CA VAL A 8 2.88 -10.61 -6.44
C VAL A 8 1.97 -10.77 -5.23
N ILE A 9 1.50 -9.68 -4.65
CA ILE A 9 0.62 -9.66 -3.47
C ILE A 9 -0.80 -9.36 -3.93
N HIS A 10 -1.75 -10.14 -3.42
CA HIS A 10 -3.17 -10.00 -3.71
C HIS A 10 -3.87 -9.18 -2.63
N PHE A 11 -4.87 -8.41 -3.06
CA PHE A 11 -5.83 -7.79 -2.16
C PHE A 11 -6.70 -8.84 -1.47
N SER A 12 -7.10 -8.58 -0.23
CA SER A 12 -8.07 -9.42 0.50
C SER A 12 -9.52 -9.05 0.26
N LYS A 13 -9.77 -7.89 -0.37
CA LYS A 13 -11.11 -7.36 -0.65
C LYS A 13 -11.21 -6.95 -2.11
N ASP A 14 -12.42 -7.05 -2.65
CA ASP A 14 -12.71 -6.69 -4.06
C ASP A 14 -12.85 -5.18 -4.28
N SER A 15 -12.96 -4.40 -3.19
CA SER A 15 -13.03 -2.94 -3.23
C SER A 15 -12.08 -2.30 -2.22
N ILE A 16 -11.62 -1.10 -2.55
CA ILE A 16 -10.68 -0.32 -1.76
C ILE A 16 -11.23 1.10 -1.68
N ASN A 17 -11.34 1.63 -0.46
CA ASN A 17 -11.71 3.03 -0.25
C ASN A 17 -10.57 3.95 -0.73
N ASN A 18 -10.91 5.10 -1.28
CA ASN A 18 -9.91 6.06 -1.77
C ASN A 18 -9.26 6.88 -0.66
N THR A 19 -9.68 6.71 0.60
CA THR A 19 -9.10 7.35 1.79
C THR A 19 -8.63 6.32 2.82
N PHE A 20 -7.74 6.72 3.73
CA PHE A 20 -7.40 5.88 4.88
C PHE A 20 -8.47 5.92 5.98
N ASP A 21 -8.66 4.77 6.64
CA ASP A 21 -9.63 4.59 7.71
C ASP A 21 -9.35 5.48 8.93
N GLU A 22 -10.39 5.73 9.72
CA GLU A 22 -10.36 6.55 10.94
C GLU A 22 -9.45 6.03 12.05
N SER A 23 -9.06 4.76 11.98
CA SER A 23 -8.21 4.10 12.96
C SER A 23 -6.72 4.43 12.83
N CYS A 24 -6.32 5.32 11.91
CA CYS A 24 -4.93 5.72 11.72
C CYS A 24 -4.75 7.24 11.75
N SER A 25 -3.52 7.68 12.03
CA SER A 25 -3.12 9.10 12.04
C SER A 25 -3.27 9.81 10.69
N HIS A 26 -3.67 9.09 9.64
CA HIS A 26 -3.91 9.62 8.30
C HIS A 26 -5.38 9.45 7.88
N SER A 27 -6.29 9.32 8.86
CA SER A 27 -7.73 9.29 8.63
C SER A 27 -8.19 10.35 7.62
N GLY A 28 -8.96 9.92 6.62
CA GLY A 28 -9.52 10.81 5.60
C GLY A 28 -8.54 11.28 4.54
N VAL A 29 -7.23 10.99 4.66
CA VAL A 29 -6.24 11.32 3.63
C VAL A 29 -6.47 10.43 2.41
N LEU A 30 -6.44 11.02 1.22
CA LEU A 30 -6.55 10.29 -0.05
C LEU A 30 -5.32 9.39 -0.26
N ILE A 31 -5.54 8.13 -0.64
CA ILE A 31 -4.43 7.20 -0.94
C ILE A 31 -3.59 7.68 -2.13
N GLY A 32 -4.20 8.41 -3.08
CA GLY A 32 -3.49 9.04 -4.20
C GLY A 32 -2.55 10.15 -3.74
N GLN A 33 -2.95 10.93 -2.74
CA GLN A 33 -2.10 11.98 -2.18
C GLN A 33 -0.82 11.40 -1.56
N THR A 34 -0.88 10.19 -0.99
CA THR A 34 0.33 9.49 -0.53
C THR A 34 1.27 9.13 -1.68
N VAL A 35 0.74 8.73 -2.85
CA VAL A 35 1.57 8.50 -4.04
C VAL A 35 2.24 9.80 -4.50
N ASP A 36 1.48 10.90 -4.54
CA ASP A 36 1.97 12.22 -4.93
C ASP A 36 3.06 12.74 -3.98
N ASP A 37 2.83 12.63 -2.67
CA ASP A 37 3.77 13.04 -1.63
C ASP A 37 5.11 12.28 -1.74
N ILE A 38 5.08 11.00 -2.14
CA ILE A 38 6.31 10.22 -2.39
C ILE A 38 6.98 10.66 -3.69
N CYS A 39 6.19 10.84 -4.76
CA CYS A 39 6.73 11.22 -6.06
C CYS A 39 7.38 12.61 -6.04
N THR A 40 6.84 13.52 -5.24
CA THR A 40 7.34 14.88 -5.02
C THR A 40 8.43 14.97 -3.95
N GLY A 41 8.73 13.87 -3.24
CA GLY A 41 9.76 13.83 -2.20
C GLY A 41 9.36 14.48 -0.88
N LYS A 42 8.07 14.81 -0.70
CA LYS A 42 7.52 15.28 0.58
C LYS A 42 7.56 14.19 1.66
N THR A 43 7.47 12.93 1.24
CA THR A 43 7.58 11.74 2.10
C THR A 43 8.50 10.72 1.44
N ASN A 44 9.32 10.00 2.21
CA ASN A 44 10.10 8.89 1.67
C ASN A 44 9.29 7.58 1.73
N ILE A 45 9.47 6.69 0.74
CA ILE A 45 8.88 5.35 0.78
C ILE A 45 9.31 4.55 2.03
N SER A 46 10.51 4.83 2.57
CA SER A 46 11.00 4.22 3.81
C SER A 46 10.20 4.62 5.05
N ASP A 47 9.51 5.75 5.00
CA ASP A 47 8.71 6.28 6.11
C ASP A 47 7.32 5.64 6.15
N ILE A 48 6.95 4.90 5.11
CA ILE A 48 5.69 4.20 5.01
C ILE A 48 5.78 2.88 5.76
N PRO A 49 4.81 2.57 6.64
CA PRO A 49 4.79 1.31 7.34
C PRO A 49 4.87 0.11 6.38
N LYS A 50 5.67 -0.88 6.76
CA LYS A 50 5.68 -2.18 6.07
C LYS A 50 4.29 -2.80 6.17
N ILE A 51 3.85 -3.46 5.10
CA ILE A 51 2.59 -4.21 5.13
C ILE A 51 2.81 -5.65 5.60
N THR A 52 1.89 -6.12 6.44
CA THR A 52 1.79 -7.54 6.79
C THR A 52 1.15 -8.30 5.65
N VAL A 53 1.76 -9.42 5.27
CA VAL A 53 1.23 -10.38 4.31
C VAL A 53 1.12 -11.75 4.95
N VAL A 54 0.15 -12.53 4.50
CA VAL A 54 -0.04 -13.94 4.86
C VAL A 54 -0.04 -14.79 3.60
N LYS A 55 0.40 -16.05 3.71
CA LYS A 55 0.31 -17.01 2.61
C LYS A 55 -0.95 -17.83 2.76
N LEU A 56 -1.89 -17.70 1.84
CA LEU A 56 -3.16 -18.43 1.80
C LEU A 56 -3.27 -19.14 0.44
N ASP A 57 -3.47 -20.45 0.44
CA ASP A 57 -3.59 -21.28 -0.77
C ASP A 57 -2.49 -21.01 -1.81
N GLY A 58 -1.25 -20.87 -1.33
CA GLY A 58 -0.07 -20.62 -2.17
C GLY A 58 0.12 -19.15 -2.60
N LYS A 59 -0.83 -18.26 -2.33
CA LYS A 59 -0.79 -16.83 -2.72
C LYS A 59 -0.44 -15.94 -1.53
N TRP A 60 0.29 -14.85 -1.79
CA TRP A 60 0.51 -13.81 -0.78
C TRP A 60 -0.68 -12.85 -0.78
N VAL A 61 -1.28 -12.62 0.38
CA VAL A 61 -2.45 -11.76 0.55
C VAL A 61 -2.20 -10.78 1.69
N THR A 62 -2.74 -9.57 1.61
CA THR A 62 -2.71 -8.60 2.71
C THR A 62 -4.11 -8.11 3.08
N ALA A 63 -4.32 -7.79 4.36
CA ALA A 63 -5.50 -7.04 4.80
C ALA A 63 -5.35 -5.53 4.56
N ASN A 64 -4.13 -5.03 4.34
CA ASN A 64 -3.85 -3.61 4.17
C ASN A 64 -3.90 -3.20 2.68
N ASN A 65 -5.10 -3.34 2.11
CA ASN A 65 -5.33 -3.15 0.67
C ASN A 65 -4.96 -1.73 0.19
N ARG A 66 -5.16 -0.71 1.04
CA ARG A 66 -4.85 0.69 0.73
C ARG A 66 -3.34 0.90 0.55
N LEU A 67 -2.51 0.39 1.46
CA LEU A 67 -1.05 0.48 1.26
C LEU A 67 -0.58 -0.37 0.09
N LEU A 68 -1.13 -1.57 -0.12
CA LEU A 68 -0.78 -2.36 -1.30
C LEU A 68 -1.07 -1.60 -2.60
N TRP A 69 -2.21 -0.92 -2.67
CA TRP A 69 -2.54 -0.08 -3.82
C TRP A 69 -1.50 1.02 -4.03
N VAL A 70 -1.08 1.72 -2.97
CA VAL A 70 -0.02 2.74 -3.03
C VAL A 70 1.28 2.15 -3.58
N PHE A 71 1.74 1.02 -3.02
CA PHE A 71 2.96 0.36 -3.48
C PHE A 71 2.88 -0.10 -4.95
N LEU A 72 1.72 -0.58 -5.40
CA LEU A 72 1.50 -0.94 -6.80
C LEU A 72 1.59 0.27 -7.74
N GLN A 73 1.09 1.44 -7.34
CA GLN A 73 1.24 2.64 -8.17
C GLN A 73 2.69 3.10 -8.23
N LEU A 74 3.41 3.06 -7.10
CA LEU A 74 4.83 3.42 -7.06
C LEU A 74 5.68 2.48 -7.93
N GLU A 75 5.40 1.17 -7.88
CA GLU A 75 6.05 0.18 -8.74
C GLU A 75 5.81 0.48 -10.23
N LYS A 76 4.58 0.84 -10.62
CA LYS A 76 4.26 1.25 -12.00
C LYS A 76 4.98 2.54 -12.43
N LEU A 77 5.22 3.45 -11.48
CA LEU A 77 5.92 4.71 -11.71
C LEU A 77 7.46 4.57 -11.65
N GLY A 78 7.99 3.37 -11.38
CA GLY A 78 9.42 3.10 -11.30
C GLY A 78 10.10 3.68 -10.06
N LYS A 79 9.34 3.86 -8.96
CA LYS A 79 9.83 4.36 -7.67
C LYS A 79 10.24 3.23 -6.74
#